data_AF-A0A3B9KZM9-F1
#
_entry.id   AF-A0A3B9KZM9-F1
#
_cell.length_a   1.000
_cell.length_b   1.000
_cell.length_c   1.000
_cell.angle_alpha   90.00
_cell.angle_beta   90.00
_cell.angle_gamma   90.00
#
_symmetry.space_group_name_H-M   'P 1'
#
loop_
_entity.id
_entity.type
_entity.pdbx_description
1 polymer ?
#
loop_
_entity_poly.entity_id
_entity_poly.type
_entity_poly.pdbx_seq_one_letter_code
_entity_poly.pdbx_strand_id
1 'polypeptide(L)'
;AQFLKKVEADAQKADDWMNDYYALAPFKAHHAELFSSWFEHLAGLEGQAAGLVNCAAGKDRTGILCALTHHVLGVEEADLRADYELTNTAVNVDEFLPQAAA
;
A
#
# COMPACT_ATOMS: atom_id res chain seq x y z
N ALA A 1 8.25 -5.13 -13.53
CA ALA A 1 7.20 -6.12 -13.16
C ALA A 1 6.44 -6.49 -14.43
N GLN A 2 6.10 -7.76 -14.67
CA GLN A 2 5.58 -8.22 -15.98
C GLN A 2 4.24 -7.57 -16.42
N PHE A 3 3.61 -6.79 -15.54
CA PHE A 3 2.31 -6.14 -15.70
C PHE A 3 2.29 -4.96 -16.68
N LEU A 4 3.22 -3.99 -16.57
CA LEU A 4 3.18 -2.82 -17.46
C LEU A 4 3.66 -3.09 -18.89
N LYS A 5 4.18 -4.29 -19.14
CA LYS A 5 4.36 -4.80 -20.51
C LYS A 5 3.06 -5.29 -21.14
N LYS A 6 2.01 -5.55 -20.35
CA LYS A 6 0.73 -6.12 -20.79
C LYS A 6 -0.47 -5.18 -20.61
N VAL A 7 -0.36 -4.14 -19.80
CA VAL A 7 -1.27 -3.00 -19.87
C VAL A 7 -0.87 -2.20 -21.12
N GLU A 8 -1.30 -2.68 -22.29
CA GLU A 8 -1.69 -1.74 -23.34
C GLU A 8 -2.56 -0.67 -22.67
N ALA A 9 -2.32 0.62 -22.94
CA ALA A 9 -2.91 1.77 -22.27
C ALA A 9 -4.46 1.75 -22.23
N ASP A 10 -5.00 0.92 -21.36
CA ASP A 10 -6.40 0.59 -21.19
C ASP A 10 -6.71 0.77 -19.71
N ALA A 11 -7.43 1.85 -19.42
CA ALA A 11 -7.77 2.24 -18.06
C ALA A 11 -8.63 1.17 -17.36
N GLN A 12 -9.50 0.47 -18.09
CA GLN A 12 -10.37 -0.55 -17.50
C GLN A 12 -9.55 -1.77 -17.07
N LYS A 13 -8.63 -2.24 -17.93
CA LYS A 13 -7.75 -3.36 -17.56
C LYS A 13 -6.84 -3.02 -16.37
N ALA A 14 -6.39 -1.77 -16.28
CA ALA A 14 -5.62 -1.31 -15.14
C ALA A 14 -6.47 -1.31 -13.86
N ASP A 15 -7.69 -0.79 -13.92
CA ASP A 15 -8.63 -0.76 -12.79
C ASP A 15 -8.99 -2.17 -12.30
N ASP A 16 -9.41 -3.06 -13.21
CA ASP A 16 -9.77 -4.45 -12.90
C ASP A 16 -8.61 -5.17 -12.20
N TRP A 17 -7.39 -5.00 -12.71
CA TRP A 17 -6.21 -5.62 -12.11
C TRP A 17 -5.88 -5.05 -10.72
N MET A 18 -6.01 -3.73 -10.53
CA MET A 18 -5.79 -3.13 -9.21
C MET A 18 -6.83 -3.68 -8.22
N ASN A 19 -8.10 -3.77 -8.61
CA ASN A 19 -9.15 -4.33 -7.76
C ASN A 19 -8.86 -5.79 -7.37
N ASP A 20 -8.47 -6.64 -8.32
CA ASP A 20 -8.05 -8.02 -8.06
C ASP A 20 -6.82 -8.07 -7.14
N TYR A 21 -5.85 -7.18 -7.36
CA TYR A 21 -4.68 -7.07 -6.51
C TYR A 21 -5.07 -6.73 -5.07
N TYR A 22 -5.90 -5.71 -4.84
CA TYR A 22 -6.32 -5.28 -3.50
C TYR A 22 -7.14 -6.36 -2.78
N ALA A 23 -8.01 -7.07 -3.50
CA ALA A 23 -8.78 -8.18 -2.94
C ALA A 23 -7.88 -9.32 -2.44
N LEU A 24 -6.76 -9.59 -3.12
CA LEU A 24 -5.86 -10.69 -2.78
C LEU A 24 -4.70 -10.29 -1.89
N ALA A 25 -4.27 -9.02 -1.92
CA ALA A 25 -3.03 -8.57 -1.30
C ALA A 25 -2.91 -8.94 0.18
N PRO A 26 -3.91 -8.73 1.06
CA PRO A 26 -3.82 -9.09 2.47
C PRO A 26 -3.66 -10.60 2.75
N PHE A 27 -4.06 -11.45 1.79
CA PHE A 27 -4.08 -12.91 1.96
C PHE A 27 -2.89 -13.62 1.34
N LYS A 28 -2.01 -12.90 0.62
CA LYS A 28 -0.76 -13.48 0.11
C LYS A 28 0.15 -13.76 1.30
N ALA A 29 0.70 -14.98 1.40
CA ALA A 29 1.50 -15.42 2.54
C ALA A 29 2.58 -14.41 2.97
N HIS A 30 3.39 -13.92 2.01
CA HIS A 30 4.43 -12.93 2.28
C HIS A 30 3.90 -11.56 2.74
N HIS A 31 2.69 -11.16 2.35
CA HIS A 31 2.07 -9.93 2.85
C HIS A 31 1.49 -10.14 4.24
N ALA A 32 0.86 -11.28 4.52
CA ALA A 32 0.37 -11.61 5.85
C ALA A 32 1.52 -11.64 6.88
N GLU A 33 2.66 -12.24 6.51
CA GLU A 33 3.88 -12.22 7.31
C GLU A 33 4.41 -10.79 7.52
N LEU A 34 4.52 -10.00 6.44
CA LEU A 34 4.98 -8.62 6.50
C LEU A 34 4.10 -7.74 7.41
N PHE A 35 2.77 -7.84 7.25
CA PHE A 35 1.82 -7.04 8.02
C PHE A 35 1.81 -7.46 9.50
N SER A 36 1.88 -8.75 9.79
CA SER A 36 1.99 -9.24 11.17
C SER A 36 3.26 -8.73 11.85
N SER A 37 4.41 -8.82 11.15
CA SER A 37 5.69 -8.34 11.67
C SER A 37 5.69 -6.83 11.95
N TRP A 38 4.99 -6.05 11.14
CA TRP A 38 4.81 -4.61 11.41
C TRP A 38 4.09 -4.36 12.72
N PHE A 39 2.98 -5.08 12.98
CA PHE A 39 2.22 -4.91 14.23
C PHE A 39 3.02 -5.36 15.45
N GLU A 40 3.75 -6.48 15.36
CA GLU A 40 4.66 -6.93 16.42
C GLU A 40 5.74 -5.89 16.70
N HIS A 41 6.35 -5.33 15.66
CA HIS A 41 7.36 -4.28 15.79
C HIS A 41 6.78 -3.02 16.46
N LEU A 42 5.63 -2.54 15.97
CA LEU A 42 4.97 -1.34 16.49
C LEU A 42 4.58 -1.50 17.96
N ALA A 43 4.06 -2.67 18.34
CA ALA A 43 3.70 -2.98 19.73
C ALA A 43 4.93 -3.10 20.66
N GLY A 44 6.10 -3.40 20.11
CA GLY A 44 7.36 -3.49 20.85
C GLY A 44 8.12 -2.17 20.97
N LEU A 45 7.64 -1.07 20.39
CA LEU A 45 8.30 0.24 20.52
C LEU A 45 8.15 0.81 21.93
N GLU A 46 9.23 1.37 22.46
CA GLU A 46 9.26 1.98 23.80
C GLU A 46 9.35 3.51 23.73
N GLY A 47 8.71 4.18 24.69
CA GLY A 47 8.83 5.63 24.88
C GLY A 47 8.38 6.43 23.66
N GLN A 48 9.32 7.16 23.05
CA GLN A 48 9.09 8.04 21.90
C GLN A 48 9.66 7.45 20.59
N ALA A 49 9.95 6.15 20.55
CA ALA A 49 10.38 5.50 19.32
C ALA A 49 9.27 5.53 18.26
N ALA A 50 9.67 5.54 16.99
CA ALA A 50 8.76 5.61 15.85
C ALA A 50 9.10 4.54 14.81
N GLY A 51 8.06 4.00 14.16
CA GLY A 51 8.20 3.08 13.03
C GLY A 51 8.05 3.79 11.69
N LEU A 52 8.80 3.35 10.69
CA LEU A 52 8.65 3.80 9.30
C LEU A 52 8.33 2.58 8.41
N VAL A 53 7.23 2.67 7.67
CA VAL A 53 6.85 1.71 6.63
C VAL A 53 6.97 2.37 5.26
N ASN A 54 7.57 1.68 4.30
CA ASN A 54 7.60 2.11 2.90
C ASN A 54 7.52 0.90 1.95
N CYS A 55 7.33 1.19 0.67
CA CYS A 55 7.48 0.23 -0.42
C CYS A 55 8.16 0.94 -1.59
N ALA A 56 7.99 0.45 -2.82
CA ALA A 56 8.62 1.07 -4.00
C ALA A 56 8.15 2.52 -4.24
N ALA A 57 6.83 2.76 -4.23
CA ALA A 57 6.25 4.08 -4.50
C ALA A 57 5.58 4.70 -3.26
N GLY A 58 5.51 3.99 -2.13
CA GLY A 58 4.78 4.47 -0.94
C GLY A 58 3.25 4.48 -1.10
N LYS A 59 2.69 3.88 -2.16
CA LYS A 59 1.24 3.85 -2.43
C LYS A 59 0.56 2.58 -1.90
N ASP A 60 0.62 1.48 -2.62
CA ASP A 60 -0.34 0.39 -2.40
C ASP A 60 -0.08 -0.43 -1.13
N ARG A 61 1.09 -1.08 -1.04
CA ARG A 61 1.42 -1.92 0.13
C ARG A 61 1.59 -1.09 1.40
N THR A 62 2.15 0.11 1.25
CA THR A 62 2.28 1.08 2.35
C THR A 62 0.90 1.54 2.80
N GLY A 63 0.04 1.97 1.88
CA GLY A 63 -1.31 2.43 2.17
C GLY A 63 -2.18 1.35 2.81
N ILE A 64 -2.11 0.09 2.33
CA ILE A 64 -2.80 -1.03 2.99
C ILE A 64 -2.36 -1.18 4.44
N LEU A 65 -1.04 -1.17 4.71
CA LEU A 65 -0.52 -1.37 6.06
C LEU A 65 -0.84 -0.18 6.98
N CYS A 66 -0.76 1.06 6.49
CA CYS A 66 -1.20 2.24 7.22
C CYS A 66 -2.70 2.19 7.54
N ALA A 67 -3.54 1.84 6.56
CA ALA A 67 -4.98 1.70 6.74
C ALA A 67 -5.34 0.63 7.78
N LEU A 68 -4.70 -0.55 7.71
CA LEU A 68 -4.88 -1.60 8.72
C LEU A 68 -4.45 -1.14 10.12
N THR A 69 -3.38 -0.35 10.21
CA THR A 69 -2.89 0.23 11.48
C THR A 69 -3.90 1.21 12.06
N HIS A 70 -4.39 2.15 11.26
CA HIS A 70 -5.45 3.08 11.66
C HIS A 70 -6.71 2.35 12.12
N HIS A 71 -7.12 1.31 11.38
CA HIS A 71 -8.30 0.52 11.72
C HIS A 71 -8.19 -0.17 13.08
N VAL A 72 -7.06 -0.84 13.36
CA VAL A 72 -6.83 -1.53 14.65
C VAL A 72 -6.73 -0.54 15.82
N LEU A 73 -6.26 0.68 15.57
CA LEU A 73 -6.20 1.76 16.57
C LEU A 73 -7.54 2.49 16.77
N GLY A 74 -8.59 2.14 16.02
CA GLY A 74 -9.91 2.74 16.16
C GLY A 74 -10.03 4.14 15.55
N VAL A 75 -9.18 4.48 14.58
CA VAL A 75 -9.31 5.71 13.80
C VAL A 75 -10.58 5.64 12.93
N GLU A 76 -11.30 6.76 12.83
CA GLU A 76 -12.50 6.86 12.01
C GLU A 76 -12.22 6.58 10.53
N GLU A 77 -13.17 5.94 9.85
CA GLU A 77 -12.99 5.53 8.45
C GLU A 77 -12.67 6.72 7.52
N ALA A 78 -13.27 7.88 7.79
CA ALA A 78 -13.04 9.10 7.03
C ALA A 78 -11.58 9.57 7.10
N ASP A 79 -10.97 9.53 8.28
CA ASP A 79 -9.58 9.95 8.49
C ASP A 79 -8.59 8.93 7.92
N LEU A 80 -8.88 7.64 8.11
CA LEU A 80 -8.13 6.54 7.49
C LEU A 80 -8.11 6.68 5.95
N ARG A 81 -9.28 6.96 5.36
CA ARG A 81 -9.42 7.13 3.91
C ARG A 81 -8.69 8.38 3.43
N ALA A 82 -8.77 9.48 4.16
CA ALA A 82 -8.06 10.71 3.83
C ALA A 82 -6.54 10.51 3.81
N ASP A 83 -5.99 9.78 4.79
CA ASP A 83 -4.57 9.41 4.83
C ASP A 83 -4.17 8.54 3.62
N TYR A 84 -4.97 7.52 3.31
CA TYR A 84 -4.72 6.64 2.17
C TYR A 84 -4.78 7.40 0.83
N GLU A 85 -5.77 8.28 0.65
CA GLU A 85 -5.96 9.06 -0.57
C GLU A 85 -4.87 10.11 -0.78
N LEU A 86 -4.18 10.53 0.28
CA LEU A 86 -3.02 11.44 0.20
C LEU A 86 -1.94 10.91 -0.75
N THR A 87 -1.82 9.58 -0.87
CA THR A 87 -0.90 8.90 -1.80
C THR A 87 -1.13 9.27 -3.27
N ASN A 88 -2.32 9.72 -3.66
CA ASN A 88 -2.60 10.18 -5.03
C ASN A 88 -1.86 11.48 -5.39
N THR A 89 -1.48 12.27 -4.38
CA THR A 89 -0.75 13.53 -4.57
C THR A 89 0.71 13.45 -4.13
N ALA A 90 1.02 12.56 -3.18
CA ALA A 90 2.37 12.39 -2.66
C ALA A 90 3.30 11.62 -3.61
N VAL A 91 2.74 10.79 -4.50
CA VAL A 91 3.53 9.94 -5.41
C VAL A 91 3.69 10.62 -6.76
N ASN A 92 4.95 10.78 -7.20
CA ASN A 92 5.27 11.21 -8.55
C ASN A 92 5.11 10.04 -9.54
N VAL A 93 3.87 9.76 -9.93
CA VAL A 93 3.54 8.60 -10.79
C VAL A 93 4.34 8.61 -12.10
N ASP A 94 4.57 9.80 -12.68
CA ASP A 94 5.32 9.96 -13.93
C ASP A 94 6.78 9.45 -13.83
N GLU A 95 7.37 9.51 -12.64
CA GLU A 95 8.73 9.00 -12.39
C GLU A 95 8.78 7.47 -12.29
N PHE A 96 7.71 6.85 -11.77
CA PHE A 96 7.64 5.41 -11.57
C PHE A 96 7.10 4.65 -12.79
N LEU A 97 6.28 5.28 -13.62
CA LEU A 97 5.68 4.66 -14.82
C LEU A 97 6.72 4.05 -15.78
N PRO A 98 7.84 4.74 -16.13
CA PRO A 98 8.85 4.16 -17.02
C PRO A 98 9.53 2.93 -16.43
N GLN A 99 9.85 2.95 -15.13
CA GLN A 99 10.53 1.84 -14.44
C GLN A 99 9.65 0.60 -14.41
N ALA A 100 8.36 0.82 -14.21
CA ALA A 100 7.45 -0.25 -14.00
C ALA A 100 7.11 -0.92 -15.36
N ALA A 101 7.18 -0.18 -16.49
CA ALA A 101 7.09 -0.66 -17.88
C ALA A 101 8.31 -1.43 -18.41
N ALA A 102 9.47 -1.27 -17.77
CA ALA A 102 10.71 -2.00 -18.09
C ALA A 102 10.68 -3.49 -17.65
#